data_AF-A0A813IPH9-F1
#
_entry.id   AF-A0A813IPH9-F1
#
_cell.length_a   1.000
_cell.length_b   1.000
_cell.length_c   1.000
_cell.angle_alpha   90.00
_cell.angle_beta   90.00
_cell.angle_gamma   90.00
#
_symmetry.space_group_name_H-M   'P 1'
#
loop_
_entity.id
_entity.type
_entity.pdbx_description
1 polymer ?
#
loop_
_entity_poly.entity_id
_entity_poly.type
_entity_poly.pdbx_seq_one_letter_code
_entity_poly.pdbx_strand_id
1 'polypeptide(L)'
;NCETRVLAEEGATFYSDLIDALLEKGIEPWVTLYHWDLPLELEERFRGWLGPKRRIVAAFGAFARACFRLFGSRVKRWMTINEPYCIAIMGYASGSHAPGRHQQPATEPYLVAHNLLLAHAEAVRIYRTEFLAKQGGQIGIVLNVSFREASNSADDLELRAAQRLLDFELGWFADPIFKGDYPARMRETCGERLPKFTKAERALLLGSSDFLGVNYYFATFASAPKQRVAQVAQSEEDDILSPVSKRRASGGLLPGVTFWGDVGVRTEKDPGWESTDMGWAVTPWGLREVALLVTKTYAPPCGVVITENGCAFETAKSQSMDADARALVPQPYDPSCKDVLSEDFANETFADHQRVRFLRTHLSVLHSAIAGGANVQGFFVWSLMDNFEWSEGYGKRFGIVRVDYTSQKRTIKESGRFYSDVVRRHGLDELSQGELFAATFKRPSTTRRSHPTSPTRRPRADGGCGIPALPAHLVPGRSDLN
;
A
#
# COMPACT_ATOMS: atom_id res chain seq x y z
N ASN A 1 -33.46 19.32 14.46
CA ASN A 1 -33.10 18.50 15.64
C ASN A 1 -31.60 18.53 15.82
N CYS A 2 -31.13 19.35 16.76
CA CYS A 2 -29.74 19.36 17.21
C CYS A 2 -29.47 18.04 17.93
N GLU A 3 -28.91 17.05 17.23
CA GLU A 3 -28.14 16.02 17.92
C GLU A 3 -26.93 16.73 18.53
N THR A 4 -26.89 16.78 19.87
CA THR A 4 -25.75 17.25 20.63
C THR A 4 -24.53 16.45 20.17
N ARG A 5 -23.62 17.10 19.44
CA ARG A 5 -22.34 16.50 19.04
C ARG A 5 -21.49 16.42 20.31
N VAL A 6 -21.59 15.29 21.02
CA VAL A 6 -20.77 15.03 22.20
C VAL A 6 -19.39 14.64 21.71
N LEU A 7 -18.40 15.47 22.01
CA LEU A 7 -16.99 15.16 21.80
C LEU A 7 -16.55 14.23 22.93
N ALA A 8 -15.85 13.15 22.61
CA ALA A 8 -15.19 12.33 23.63
C ALA A 8 -13.97 13.12 24.17
N GLU A 9 -14.16 13.79 25.31
CA GLU A 9 -13.15 14.70 25.87
C GLU A 9 -11.82 14.00 26.13
N GLU A 10 -11.85 12.78 26.67
CA GLU A 10 -10.63 11.98 26.92
C GLU A 10 -9.83 11.71 25.64
N GLY A 11 -10.51 11.37 24.53
CA GLY A 11 -9.85 11.15 23.24
C GLY A 11 -9.26 12.44 22.68
N ALA A 12 -9.95 13.57 22.85
CA ALA A 12 -9.43 14.87 22.43
C ALA A 12 -8.20 15.30 23.25
N THR A 13 -8.24 15.07 24.57
CA THR A 13 -7.11 15.32 25.48
C THR A 13 -5.91 14.47 25.10
N PHE A 14 -6.09 13.16 24.86
CA PHE A 14 -5.01 12.27 24.42
C PHE A 14 -4.25 12.83 23.20
N TYR A 15 -4.97 13.20 22.13
CA TYR A 15 -4.31 13.76 20.93
C TYR A 15 -3.70 15.13 21.20
N SER A 16 -4.32 15.96 22.04
CA SER A 16 -3.76 17.25 22.44
C SER A 16 -2.42 17.07 23.15
N ASP A 17 -2.36 16.17 24.13
CA ASP A 17 -1.17 15.89 24.93
C ASP A 17 -0.05 15.29 24.06
N LEU A 18 -0.40 14.38 23.14
CA LEU A 18 0.56 13.84 22.18
C LEU A 18 1.14 14.94 21.26
N ILE A 19 0.30 15.84 20.77
CA ILE A 19 0.73 16.97 19.93
C ILE A 19 1.67 17.88 20.72
N ASP A 20 1.33 18.21 21.96
CA ASP A 20 2.17 19.05 22.83
C ASP A 20 3.51 18.36 23.11
N ALA A 21 3.49 17.07 23.46
CA ALA A 21 4.71 16.29 23.70
C ALA A 21 5.63 16.23 22.47
N LEU A 22 5.08 16.09 21.25
CA LEU A 22 5.86 16.14 20.01
C LEU A 22 6.52 17.52 19.82
N LEU A 23 5.73 18.59 19.99
CA LEU A 23 6.20 19.97 19.81
C LEU A 23 7.24 20.38 20.86
N GLU A 24 7.08 19.96 22.12
CA GLU A 24 8.07 20.16 23.18
C GLU A 24 9.42 19.49 22.86
N LYS A 25 9.41 18.42 22.06
CA LYS A 25 10.62 17.76 21.55
C LYS A 25 11.08 18.28 20.18
N GLY A 26 10.45 19.33 19.66
CA GLY A 26 10.78 19.92 18.36
C GLY A 26 10.40 19.03 17.17
N ILE A 27 9.46 18.10 17.34
CA ILE A 27 8.96 17.21 16.28
C ILE A 27 7.66 17.80 15.73
N GLU A 28 7.63 18.11 14.42
CA GLU A 28 6.43 18.64 13.77
C GLU A 28 5.35 17.54 13.65
N PRO A 29 4.12 17.75 14.15
CA PRO A 29 3.04 16.79 14.01
C PRO A 29 2.44 16.83 12.60
N TRP A 30 2.51 15.70 11.90
CA TRP A 30 1.76 15.43 10.68
C TRP A 30 0.59 14.51 11.00
N VAL A 31 -0.64 14.99 10.82
CA VAL A 31 -1.84 14.30 11.32
C VAL A 31 -2.67 13.75 10.18
N THR A 32 -2.83 12.43 10.15
CA THR A 32 -3.81 11.74 9.30
C THR A 32 -5.17 11.73 9.97
N LEU A 33 -6.19 12.28 9.32
CA LEU A 33 -7.55 12.33 9.85
C LEU A 33 -8.22 10.95 9.80
N TYR A 34 -8.07 10.23 8.69
CA TYR A 34 -8.69 8.93 8.51
C TYR A 34 -7.69 7.88 8.05
N HIS A 35 -7.49 6.86 8.88
CA HIS A 35 -6.59 5.75 8.63
C HIS A 35 -7.36 4.43 8.80
N TRP A 36 -8.40 4.26 7.98
CA TRP A 36 -9.21 3.04 7.78
C TRP A 36 -10.11 2.61 8.95
N ASP A 37 -10.05 3.33 10.06
CA ASP A 37 -10.72 3.11 11.33
C ASP A 37 -12.11 3.75 11.39
N LEU A 38 -12.98 3.41 10.42
CA LEU A 38 -14.32 4.04 10.36
C LEU A 38 -15.11 3.68 11.63
N PRO A 39 -15.73 4.65 12.33
CA PRO A 39 -16.62 4.36 13.45
C PRO A 39 -17.71 3.37 13.03
N LEU A 40 -17.80 2.24 13.75
CA LEU A 40 -18.71 1.14 13.44
C LEU A 40 -20.16 1.63 13.24
N GLU A 41 -20.61 2.58 14.06
CA GLU A 41 -21.94 3.18 13.98
C GLU A 41 -22.25 3.81 12.61
N LEU A 42 -21.25 4.38 11.91
CA LEU A 42 -21.43 4.91 10.56
C LEU A 42 -21.59 3.77 9.54
N GLU A 43 -20.86 2.66 9.71
CA GLU A 43 -21.03 1.46 8.90
C GLU A 43 -22.44 0.85 9.12
N GLU A 44 -22.87 0.67 10.37
CA GLU A 44 -24.15 0.03 10.69
C GLU A 44 -25.36 0.90 10.31
N ARG A 45 -25.36 2.21 10.63
CA ARG A 45 -26.52 3.08 10.35
C ARG A 45 -26.59 3.54 8.91
N PHE A 46 -25.44 3.78 8.28
CA PHE A 46 -25.39 4.46 6.99
C PHE A 46 -24.67 3.65 5.91
N ARG A 47 -24.21 2.43 6.19
CA ARG A 47 -23.39 1.62 5.27
C ARG A 47 -22.04 2.27 4.96
N GLY A 48 -21.53 3.09 5.89
CA GLY A 48 -20.21 3.70 5.85
C GLY A 48 -19.90 4.36 4.52
N TRP A 49 -18.77 3.98 3.92
CA TRP A 49 -18.33 4.52 2.63
C TRP A 49 -19.19 4.10 1.44
N LEU A 50 -19.99 3.04 1.58
CA LEU A 50 -21.00 2.64 0.61
C LEU A 50 -22.29 3.46 0.71
N GLY A 51 -22.43 4.19 1.81
CA GLY A 51 -23.64 4.89 2.18
C GLY A 51 -24.02 6.04 1.26
N PRO A 52 -25.20 6.66 1.52
CA PRO A 52 -25.58 7.89 0.82
C PRO A 52 -24.49 8.96 1.01
N LYS A 53 -23.87 9.41 -0.09
CA LYS A 53 -22.74 10.37 -0.06
C LYS A 53 -22.97 11.58 0.84
N ARG A 54 -24.20 12.14 0.82
CA ARG A 54 -24.62 13.27 1.67
C ARG A 54 -24.45 13.04 3.18
N ARG A 55 -24.49 11.79 3.64
CA ARG A 55 -24.34 11.41 5.06
C ARG A 55 -22.88 11.21 5.40
N ILE A 56 -22.18 10.33 4.68
CA ILE A 56 -20.80 9.96 5.01
C ILE A 56 -19.81 11.11 4.78
N VAL A 57 -19.98 11.88 3.69
CA VAL A 57 -19.16 13.08 3.42
C VAL A 57 -19.38 14.15 4.49
N ALA A 58 -20.64 14.36 4.90
CA ALA A 58 -20.96 15.33 5.96
C ALA A 58 -20.45 14.89 7.34
N ALA A 59 -20.47 13.58 7.63
CA ALA A 59 -19.92 13.01 8.86
C ALA A 59 -18.40 13.21 8.91
N PHE A 60 -17.69 12.87 7.83
CA PHE A 60 -16.25 13.08 7.74
C PHE A 60 -15.88 14.57 7.80
N GLY A 61 -16.61 15.44 7.09
CA GLY A 61 -16.39 16.89 7.16
C GLY A 61 -16.63 17.45 8.57
N ALA A 62 -17.65 16.96 9.29
CA ALA A 62 -17.90 17.36 10.68
C ALA A 62 -16.78 16.92 11.62
N PHE A 63 -16.25 15.71 11.44
CA PHE A 63 -15.09 15.20 12.16
C PHE A 63 -13.83 16.03 11.87
N ALA A 64 -13.50 16.24 10.59
CA ALA A 64 -12.38 17.07 10.17
C ALA A 64 -12.45 18.49 10.76
N ARG A 65 -13.62 19.14 10.71
CA ARG A 65 -13.85 20.45 11.33
C ARG A 65 -13.54 20.44 12.83
N ALA A 66 -13.93 19.39 13.55
CA ALA A 66 -13.65 19.26 14.98
C ALA A 66 -12.13 19.15 15.22
N CYS A 67 -11.43 18.30 14.47
CA CYS A 67 -9.97 18.18 14.54
C CYS A 67 -9.26 19.51 14.25
N PHE A 68 -9.66 20.24 13.19
CA PHE A 68 -9.06 21.53 12.86
C PHE A 68 -9.28 22.56 13.97
N ARG A 69 -10.47 22.58 14.57
CA ARG A 69 -10.79 23.48 15.69
C ARG A 69 -9.96 23.17 16.94
N LEU A 70 -9.80 21.89 17.28
CA LEU A 70 -9.12 21.45 18.50
C LEU A 70 -7.59 21.56 18.38
N PHE A 71 -7.04 21.23 17.21
CA PHE A 71 -5.61 20.97 17.07
C PHE A 71 -4.91 21.91 16.08
N GLY A 72 -5.63 22.58 15.18
CA GLY A 72 -5.01 23.32 14.08
C GLY A 72 -4.28 24.62 14.48
N SER A 73 -4.41 25.07 15.73
CA SER A 73 -3.50 26.10 16.27
C SER A 73 -2.05 25.59 16.31
N ARG A 74 -1.85 24.28 16.52
CA ARG A 74 -0.56 23.60 16.70
C ARG A 74 -0.18 22.72 15.50
N VAL A 75 -1.15 22.05 14.88
CA VAL A 75 -0.94 21.17 13.71
C VAL A 75 -0.96 21.99 12.41
N LYS A 76 0.12 21.90 11.63
CA LYS A 76 0.30 22.63 10.36
C LYS A 76 0.30 21.73 9.12
N ARG A 77 0.16 20.42 9.31
CA ARG A 77 0.24 19.41 8.27
C ARG A 77 -0.88 18.39 8.45
N TRP A 78 -1.85 18.45 7.53
CA TRP A 78 -3.05 17.62 7.57
C TRP A 78 -3.07 16.66 6.38
N MET A 79 -3.24 15.37 6.66
CA MET A 79 -3.47 14.32 5.68
C MET A 79 -4.91 13.83 5.84
N THR A 80 -5.74 13.94 4.80
CA THR A 80 -7.17 13.64 4.97
C THR A 80 -7.44 12.15 5.11
N ILE A 81 -7.02 11.35 4.14
CA ILE A 81 -7.37 9.93 4.01
C ILE A 81 -6.10 9.21 3.60
N ASN A 82 -5.75 8.16 4.36
CA ASN A 82 -4.69 7.23 3.98
C ASN A 82 -5.19 6.24 2.94
N GLU A 83 -4.47 6.10 1.83
CA GLU A 83 -4.61 5.00 0.87
C GLU A 83 -6.06 4.64 0.50
N PRO A 84 -6.81 5.55 -0.14
CA PRO A 84 -8.21 5.31 -0.48
C PRO A 84 -8.40 4.14 -1.47
N TYR A 85 -7.36 3.75 -2.22
CA TYR A 85 -7.34 2.53 -3.01
C TYR A 85 -7.50 1.29 -2.13
N CYS A 86 -6.71 1.17 -1.05
CA CYS A 86 -6.77 0.04 -0.14
C CYS A 86 -8.14 -0.08 0.51
N ILE A 87 -8.72 1.04 0.96
CA ILE A 87 -10.09 1.05 1.50
C ILE A 87 -11.08 0.51 0.46
N ALA A 88 -11.06 1.03 -0.77
CA ALA A 88 -12.00 0.64 -1.82
C ALA A 88 -11.82 -0.81 -2.28
N ILE A 89 -10.58 -1.29 -2.45
CA ILE A 89 -10.28 -2.61 -3.00
C ILE A 89 -10.31 -3.67 -1.91
N MET A 90 -9.55 -3.50 -0.83
CA MET A 90 -9.45 -4.52 0.22
C MET A 90 -10.68 -4.56 1.11
N GLY A 91 -11.36 -3.42 1.31
CA GLY A 91 -12.58 -3.34 2.10
C GLY A 91 -13.86 -3.71 1.34
N TYR A 92 -13.92 -3.44 0.03
CA TYR A 92 -15.18 -3.54 -0.75
C TYR A 92 -15.06 -4.28 -2.11
N ALA A 93 -13.88 -4.77 -2.50
CA ALA A 93 -13.71 -5.69 -3.62
C ALA A 93 -13.31 -7.09 -3.13
N SER A 94 -12.14 -7.23 -2.49
CA SER A 94 -11.65 -8.53 -1.99
C SER A 94 -12.29 -8.90 -0.65
N GLY A 95 -12.64 -7.91 0.16
CA GLY A 95 -13.17 -8.09 1.52
C GLY A 95 -12.14 -8.65 2.50
N SER A 96 -10.85 -8.49 2.20
CA SER A 96 -9.74 -8.88 3.09
C SER A 96 -9.57 -7.96 4.30
N HIS A 97 -10.05 -6.71 4.19
CA HIS A 97 -10.01 -5.71 5.25
C HIS A 97 -11.43 -5.29 5.63
N ALA A 98 -11.59 -4.66 6.79
CA ALA A 98 -12.88 -4.11 7.21
C ALA A 98 -13.45 -3.16 6.13
N PRO A 99 -14.78 -3.20 5.86
CA PRO A 99 -15.81 -3.99 6.53
C PRO A 99 -15.98 -5.43 5.98
N GLY A 100 -15.06 -5.93 5.17
CA GLY A 100 -15.06 -7.31 4.69
C GLY A 100 -16.02 -7.58 3.53
N ARG A 101 -16.40 -6.53 2.79
CA ARG A 101 -17.40 -6.62 1.73
C ARG A 101 -16.77 -7.06 0.41
N HIS A 102 -17.48 -7.96 -0.27
CA HIS A 102 -17.06 -8.55 -1.55
C HIS A 102 -18.26 -9.03 -2.37
N GLN A 103 -19.47 -8.57 -2.03
CA GLN A 103 -20.70 -9.05 -2.68
C GLN A 103 -20.92 -8.43 -4.06
N GLN A 104 -20.41 -7.21 -4.30
CA GLN A 104 -20.56 -6.49 -5.56
C GLN A 104 -19.23 -5.82 -6.00
N PRO A 105 -18.17 -6.62 -6.25
CA PRO A 105 -16.82 -6.12 -6.54
C PRO A 105 -16.72 -5.37 -7.89
N ALA A 106 -17.78 -5.37 -8.70
CA ALA A 106 -17.86 -4.61 -9.96
C ALA A 106 -18.32 -3.15 -9.79
N THR A 107 -18.92 -2.81 -8.65
CA THR A 107 -19.62 -1.52 -8.44
C THR A 107 -19.28 -0.88 -7.11
N GLU A 108 -19.21 -1.64 -6.03
CA GLU A 108 -18.97 -1.14 -4.67
C GLU A 108 -17.66 -0.35 -4.52
N PRO A 109 -16.52 -0.83 -5.06
CA PRO A 109 -15.25 -0.08 -4.97
C PRO A 109 -15.32 1.31 -5.62
N TYR A 110 -16.01 1.42 -6.75
CA TYR A 110 -16.15 2.70 -7.46
C TYR A 110 -17.03 3.70 -6.71
N LEU A 111 -18.09 3.23 -6.06
CA LEU A 111 -18.93 4.08 -5.22
C LEU A 111 -18.19 4.54 -3.95
N VAL A 112 -17.43 3.63 -3.33
CA VAL A 112 -16.61 3.92 -2.15
C VAL A 112 -15.53 4.95 -2.47
N ALA A 113 -14.74 4.73 -3.52
CA ALA A 113 -13.72 5.67 -3.96
C ALA A 113 -14.30 7.05 -4.29
N HIS A 114 -15.49 7.09 -4.91
CA HIS A 114 -16.20 8.35 -5.17
C HIS A 114 -16.55 9.09 -3.88
N ASN A 115 -17.07 8.39 -2.88
CA ASN A 115 -17.42 8.98 -1.59
C ASN A 115 -16.17 9.44 -0.80
N LEU A 116 -15.08 8.68 -0.84
CA LEU A 116 -13.79 9.04 -0.24
C LEU A 116 -13.23 10.34 -0.86
N LEU A 117 -13.27 10.46 -2.19
CA LEU A 117 -12.83 11.68 -2.89
C LEU A 117 -13.65 12.90 -2.49
N LEU A 118 -14.99 12.76 -2.42
CA LEU A 118 -15.86 13.85 -1.99
C LEU A 118 -15.65 14.21 -0.51
N ALA A 119 -15.35 13.23 0.34
CA ALA A 119 -15.02 13.44 1.75
C ALA A 119 -13.69 14.19 1.91
N HIS A 120 -12.66 13.81 1.15
CA HIS A 120 -11.41 14.57 1.05
C HIS A 120 -11.66 16.03 0.62
N ALA A 121 -12.38 16.25 -0.49
CA ALA A 121 -12.65 17.58 -1.00
C ALA A 121 -13.44 18.44 0.00
N GLU A 122 -14.40 17.85 0.72
CA GLU A 122 -15.16 18.56 1.76
C GLU A 122 -14.28 18.96 2.96
N ALA A 123 -13.40 18.07 3.42
CA ALA A 123 -12.45 18.40 4.49
C ALA A 123 -11.50 19.53 4.09
N VAL A 124 -11.00 19.51 2.84
CA VAL A 124 -10.14 20.58 2.29
C VAL A 124 -10.90 21.89 2.17
N ARG A 125 -12.15 21.86 1.65
CA ARG A 125 -13.02 23.03 1.57
C ARG A 125 -13.22 23.64 2.94
N ILE A 126 -13.55 22.83 3.96
CA ILE A 126 -13.70 23.29 5.35
C ILE A 126 -12.39 23.93 5.83
N TYR A 127 -11.25 23.25 5.69
CA TYR A 127 -9.97 23.79 6.14
C TYR A 127 -9.65 25.14 5.51
N ARG A 128 -9.73 25.23 4.18
CA ARG A 128 -9.41 26.44 3.41
C ARG A 128 -10.36 27.60 3.71
N THR A 129 -11.65 27.33 3.90
CA THR A 129 -12.66 28.39 4.11
C THR A 129 -12.77 28.85 5.55
N GLU A 130 -12.54 27.96 6.53
CA GLU A 130 -12.81 28.25 7.95
C GLU A 130 -11.54 28.42 8.78
N PHE A 131 -10.40 27.82 8.38
CA PHE A 131 -9.24 27.66 9.25
C PHE A 131 -7.92 28.19 8.67
N LEU A 132 -7.69 28.03 7.35
CA LEU A 132 -6.40 28.33 6.71
C LEU A 132 -5.88 29.74 7.04
N ALA A 133 -6.74 30.76 6.92
CA ALA A 133 -6.35 32.15 7.17
C ALA A 133 -5.84 32.40 8.61
N LYS A 134 -6.28 31.60 9.59
CA LYS A 134 -5.87 31.72 11.00
C LYS A 134 -4.75 30.76 11.36
N GLN A 135 -4.70 29.60 10.74
CA GLN A 135 -3.84 28.49 11.14
C GLN A 135 -2.60 28.35 10.27
N GLY A 136 -2.63 28.79 9.02
CA GLY A 136 -1.48 28.82 8.11
C GLY A 136 -0.85 27.46 7.79
N GLY A 137 -1.61 26.36 7.91
CA GLY A 137 -1.13 25.02 7.59
C GLY A 137 -1.38 24.62 6.13
N GLN A 138 -1.02 23.38 5.82
CA GLN A 138 -1.22 22.73 4.52
C GLN A 138 -2.06 21.47 4.70
N ILE A 139 -2.84 21.12 3.69
CA ILE A 139 -3.68 19.93 3.68
C ILE A 139 -3.53 19.16 2.36
N GLY A 140 -3.45 17.84 2.46
CA GLY A 140 -3.37 16.95 1.30
C GLY A 140 -3.96 15.57 1.55
N ILE A 141 -3.94 14.74 0.50
CA ILE A 141 -4.30 13.32 0.57
C ILE A 141 -3.04 12.44 0.51
N VAL A 142 -3.15 11.21 1.02
CA VAL A 142 -2.10 10.20 0.94
C VAL A 142 -2.55 9.06 0.03
N LEU A 143 -1.79 8.79 -1.02
CA LEU A 143 -2.09 7.75 -2.01
C LEU A 143 -0.99 6.68 -1.99
N ASN A 144 -1.37 5.41 -1.95
CA ASN A 144 -0.45 4.32 -2.26
C ASN A 144 -0.23 4.23 -3.77
N VAL A 145 0.99 3.86 -4.13
CA VAL A 145 1.33 3.55 -5.52
C VAL A 145 2.43 2.51 -5.56
N SER A 146 2.16 1.44 -6.30
CA SER A 146 3.17 0.50 -6.73
C SER A 146 3.64 0.91 -8.13
N PHE A 147 4.95 1.04 -8.35
CA PHE A 147 5.44 1.37 -9.70
C PHE A 147 5.24 0.17 -10.63
N ARG A 148 4.80 0.43 -11.86
CA ARG A 148 4.46 -0.63 -12.84
C ARG A 148 5.36 -0.49 -14.05
N GLU A 149 6.32 -1.39 -14.16
CA GLU A 149 7.24 -1.46 -15.29
C GLU A 149 6.63 -2.32 -16.40
N ALA A 150 6.67 -1.89 -17.67
CA ALA A 150 6.21 -2.73 -18.76
C ALA A 150 7.10 -3.98 -18.88
N SER A 151 6.49 -5.16 -19.04
CA SER A 151 7.23 -6.42 -19.18
C SER A 151 8.18 -6.42 -20.40
N ASN A 152 7.81 -5.68 -21.44
CA ASN A 152 8.61 -5.37 -22.61
C ASN A 152 8.40 -3.90 -23.01
N SER A 153 9.37 -3.02 -22.73
CA SER A 153 9.26 -1.60 -23.06
C SER A 153 9.31 -1.29 -24.57
N ALA A 154 9.61 -2.28 -25.42
CA ALA A 154 9.55 -2.13 -26.87
C ALA A 154 8.17 -2.46 -27.46
N ASP A 155 7.25 -3.02 -26.65
CA ASP A 155 5.90 -3.36 -27.05
C ASP A 155 4.91 -2.33 -26.50
N ASP A 156 4.22 -1.64 -27.42
CA ASP A 156 3.23 -0.61 -27.10
C ASP A 156 2.01 -1.18 -26.33
N LEU A 157 1.67 -2.46 -26.52
CA LEU A 157 0.60 -3.09 -25.74
C LEU A 157 1.00 -3.26 -24.27
N GLU A 158 2.26 -3.63 -24.02
CA GLU A 158 2.83 -3.80 -22.69
C GLU A 158 3.00 -2.44 -21.97
N LEU A 159 3.42 -1.40 -22.71
CA LEU A 159 3.44 -0.02 -22.20
C LEU A 159 2.05 0.47 -21.80
N ARG A 160 1.02 0.19 -22.61
CA ARG A 160 -0.37 0.52 -22.28
C ARG A 160 -0.89 -0.25 -21.08
N ALA A 161 -0.45 -1.49 -20.87
CA ALA A 161 -0.79 -2.29 -19.70
C ALA A 161 -0.21 -1.66 -18.42
N ALA A 162 1.06 -1.26 -18.44
CA ALA A 162 1.69 -0.53 -17.33
C ALA A 162 0.96 0.79 -17.01
N GLN A 163 0.66 1.59 -18.03
CA GLN A 163 -0.08 2.85 -17.84
C GLN A 163 -1.49 2.60 -17.29
N ARG A 164 -2.18 1.54 -17.73
CA ARG A 164 -3.51 1.21 -17.24
C ARG A 164 -3.53 0.91 -15.74
N LEU A 165 -2.52 0.22 -15.21
CA LEU A 165 -2.43 0.03 -13.75
C LEU A 165 -2.23 1.36 -13.02
N LEU A 166 -1.36 2.24 -13.52
CA LEU A 166 -1.18 3.57 -12.93
C LEU A 166 -2.47 4.40 -12.98
N ASP A 167 -3.24 4.31 -14.06
CA ASP A 167 -4.55 4.97 -14.18
C ASP A 167 -5.54 4.46 -13.12
N PHE A 168 -5.56 3.16 -12.84
CA PHE A 168 -6.51 2.52 -11.91
C PHE A 168 -6.05 2.52 -10.44
N GLU A 169 -4.77 2.78 -10.15
CA GLU A 169 -4.22 2.84 -8.78
C GLU A 169 -4.01 4.29 -8.35
N LEU A 170 -3.12 5.02 -9.03
CA LEU A 170 -2.79 6.41 -8.71
C LEU A 170 -3.79 7.40 -9.34
N GLY A 171 -4.01 7.27 -10.66
CA GLY A 171 -4.83 8.19 -11.44
C GLY A 171 -6.29 8.24 -10.97
N TRP A 172 -6.81 7.12 -10.49
CA TRP A 172 -8.19 7.01 -9.98
C TRP A 172 -8.51 8.04 -8.90
N PHE A 173 -7.52 8.38 -8.07
CA PHE A 173 -7.65 9.36 -7.01
C PHE A 173 -6.95 10.68 -7.30
N ALA A 174 -5.78 10.66 -7.95
CA ALA A 174 -5.01 11.85 -8.25
C ALA A 174 -5.62 12.69 -9.40
N ASP A 175 -6.15 12.09 -10.46
CA ASP A 175 -6.73 12.85 -11.58
C ASP A 175 -7.95 13.69 -11.15
N PRO A 176 -8.91 13.18 -10.34
CA PRO A 176 -9.98 14.02 -9.83
C PRO A 176 -9.48 15.27 -9.07
N ILE A 177 -8.40 15.13 -8.30
CA ILE A 177 -7.83 16.20 -7.48
C ILE A 177 -7.05 17.21 -8.32
N PHE A 178 -6.22 16.76 -9.26
CA PHE A 178 -5.31 17.64 -9.99
C PHE A 178 -5.77 18.00 -11.41
N LYS A 179 -6.71 17.23 -11.97
CA LYS A 179 -7.25 17.40 -13.33
C LYS A 179 -8.78 17.54 -13.37
N GLY A 180 -9.46 17.31 -12.24
CA GLY A 180 -10.89 17.62 -12.05
C GLY A 180 -11.88 16.53 -12.45
N ASP A 181 -11.42 15.37 -12.96
CA ASP A 181 -12.26 14.20 -13.21
C ASP A 181 -11.42 12.91 -13.22
N TYR A 182 -12.08 11.76 -13.27
CA TYR A 182 -11.41 10.46 -13.38
C TYR A 182 -10.62 10.33 -14.69
N PRO A 183 -9.59 9.45 -14.75
CA PRO A 183 -8.91 9.14 -15.99
C PRO A 183 -9.88 8.71 -17.10
N ALA A 184 -9.71 9.24 -18.31
CA ALA A 184 -10.61 8.96 -19.43
C ALA A 184 -10.74 7.45 -19.72
N ARG A 185 -9.64 6.70 -19.55
CA ARG A 185 -9.62 5.24 -19.68
C ARG A 185 -10.55 4.53 -18.68
N MET A 186 -10.60 5.00 -17.43
CA MET A 186 -11.51 4.43 -16.44
C MET A 186 -12.96 4.71 -16.82
N ARG A 187 -13.28 5.92 -17.31
CA ARG A 187 -14.62 6.22 -17.83
C ARG A 187 -15.01 5.30 -18.98
N GLU A 188 -14.11 5.09 -19.94
CA GLU A 188 -14.33 4.20 -21.09
C GLU A 188 -14.56 2.74 -20.64
N THR A 189 -13.75 2.27 -19.68
CA THR A 189 -13.78 0.86 -19.23
C THR A 189 -14.97 0.57 -18.30
N CYS A 190 -15.21 1.45 -17.34
CA CYS A 190 -16.17 1.20 -16.26
C CYS A 190 -17.60 1.69 -16.61
N GLY A 191 -17.74 2.60 -17.57
CA GLY A 191 -19.04 3.13 -18.01
C GLY A 191 -19.84 3.74 -16.86
N GLU A 192 -21.08 3.28 -16.68
CA GLU A 192 -21.99 3.76 -15.63
C GLU A 192 -21.66 3.21 -14.23
N ARG A 193 -20.79 2.19 -14.12
CA ARG A 193 -20.32 1.69 -12.81
C ARG A 193 -19.38 2.67 -12.13
N LEU A 194 -18.70 3.53 -12.89
CA LEU A 194 -17.91 4.64 -12.37
C LEU A 194 -18.81 5.87 -12.22
N PRO A 195 -19.07 6.34 -10.98
CA PRO A 195 -19.94 7.49 -10.77
C PRO A 195 -19.47 8.75 -11.53
N LYS A 196 -20.40 9.69 -11.72
CA LYS A 196 -20.12 10.99 -12.36
C LYS A 196 -20.10 12.05 -11.29
N PHE A 197 -19.04 12.85 -11.24
CA PHE A 197 -19.06 14.08 -10.47
C PHE A 197 -20.03 15.08 -11.11
N THR A 198 -20.78 15.78 -10.27
CA THR A 198 -21.50 16.99 -10.69
C THR A 198 -20.52 18.12 -10.97
N LYS A 199 -20.98 19.21 -11.60
CA LYS A 199 -20.15 20.39 -11.82
C LYS A 199 -19.63 20.99 -10.50
N ALA A 200 -20.46 21.00 -9.45
CA ALA A 200 -20.07 21.48 -8.14
C ALA A 200 -19.01 20.59 -7.48
N GLU A 201 -19.15 19.27 -7.59
CA GLU A 201 -18.18 18.32 -7.03
C GLU A 201 -16.83 18.40 -7.73
N ARG A 202 -16.81 18.53 -9.07
CA ARG A 202 -15.57 18.76 -9.82
C ARG A 202 -14.86 20.03 -9.37
N ALA A 203 -15.61 21.11 -9.15
CA ALA A 203 -15.05 22.37 -8.67
C ALA A 203 -14.49 22.27 -7.24
N LEU A 204 -15.04 21.39 -6.40
CA LEU A 204 -14.51 21.14 -5.06
C LEU A 204 -13.25 20.28 -5.07
N LEU A 205 -13.16 19.32 -5.99
CA LEU A 205 -12.02 18.41 -6.12
C LEU A 205 -10.81 19.07 -6.79
N LEU A 206 -11.03 19.87 -7.85
CA LEU A 206 -9.92 20.45 -8.60
C LEU A 206 -9.08 21.37 -7.71
N GLY A 207 -7.80 21.01 -7.55
CA GLY A 207 -6.84 21.70 -6.71
C GLY A 207 -7.03 21.44 -5.21
N SER A 208 -7.75 20.39 -4.79
CA SER A 208 -8.04 20.10 -3.38
C SER A 208 -6.86 19.52 -2.59
N SER A 209 -5.61 19.73 -3.01
CA SER A 209 -4.44 19.23 -2.28
C SER A 209 -3.28 20.20 -2.42
N ASP A 210 -2.66 20.60 -1.31
CA ASP A 210 -1.50 21.48 -1.31
C ASP A 210 -0.21 20.70 -1.61
N PHE A 211 -0.04 19.53 -0.99
CA PHE A 211 1.00 18.54 -1.28
C PHE A 211 0.34 17.22 -1.72
N LEU A 212 1.12 16.26 -2.19
CA LEU A 212 0.65 14.88 -2.37
C LEU A 212 1.48 13.92 -1.52
N GLY A 213 0.83 13.24 -0.57
CA GLY A 213 1.41 12.13 0.16
C GLY A 213 1.46 10.87 -0.71
N VAL A 214 2.60 10.20 -0.71
CA VAL A 214 2.86 8.99 -1.49
C VAL A 214 3.36 7.89 -0.57
N ASN A 215 2.61 6.81 -0.52
CA ASN A 215 3.02 5.57 0.14
C ASN A 215 3.58 4.62 -0.93
N TYR A 216 4.85 4.22 -0.78
CA TYR A 216 5.53 3.36 -1.74
C TYR A 216 6.25 2.23 -1.04
N TYR A 217 6.06 1.01 -1.54
CA TYR A 217 6.69 -0.19 -1.00
C TYR A 217 7.42 -1.02 -2.05
N PHE A 218 6.84 -1.19 -3.23
CA PHE A 218 7.40 -2.04 -4.27
C PHE A 218 6.98 -1.66 -5.69
N ALA A 219 7.65 -2.28 -6.66
CA ALA A 219 7.33 -2.26 -8.07
C ALA A 219 7.07 -3.68 -8.59
N THR A 220 6.29 -3.77 -9.68
CA THR A 220 6.05 -5.02 -10.41
C THR A 220 6.21 -4.81 -11.91
N PHE A 221 6.39 -5.89 -12.65
CA PHE A 221 6.13 -5.88 -14.08
C PHE A 221 4.62 -5.90 -14.35
N ALA A 222 4.22 -5.23 -15.41
CA ALA A 222 2.88 -5.23 -15.97
C ALA A 222 2.91 -5.92 -17.31
N SER A 223 2.01 -6.89 -17.49
CA SER A 223 1.86 -7.63 -18.73
C SER A 223 0.47 -7.51 -19.33
N ALA A 224 0.40 -7.28 -20.65
CA ALA A 224 -0.87 -7.34 -21.35
C ALA A 224 -1.45 -8.78 -21.35
N PRO A 225 -2.79 -8.93 -21.32
CA PRO A 225 -3.41 -10.24 -21.41
C PRO A 225 -3.10 -10.87 -22.79
N LYS A 226 -2.68 -12.15 -22.79
CA LYS A 226 -2.18 -12.86 -24.01
C LYS A 226 -3.30 -13.27 -24.98
N GLN A 227 -4.57 -13.16 -24.58
CA GLN A 227 -5.74 -13.44 -25.41
C GLN A 227 -6.77 -12.32 -25.21
N ARG A 228 -7.51 -11.96 -26.27
CA ARG A 228 -8.76 -11.19 -26.11
C ARG A 228 -9.62 -11.96 -25.11
N VAL A 229 -10.04 -11.30 -24.04
CA VAL A 229 -10.65 -11.85 -22.82
C VAL A 229 -11.80 -12.81 -23.13
N ALA A 230 -11.44 -14.06 -23.39
CA ALA A 230 -12.29 -15.23 -23.36
C ALA A 230 -11.39 -16.32 -22.81
N GLN A 231 -11.61 -16.70 -21.54
CA GLN A 231 -10.88 -17.73 -20.81
C GLN A 231 -9.48 -17.33 -20.31
N VAL A 232 -9.41 -16.65 -19.16
CA VAL A 232 -8.33 -16.91 -18.21
C VAL A 232 -8.99 -17.40 -16.92
N ALA A 233 -8.94 -18.72 -16.73
CA ALA A 233 -9.09 -19.32 -15.42
C ALA A 233 -7.75 -19.20 -14.69
N GLN A 234 -7.82 -18.68 -13.46
CA GLN A 234 -6.96 -18.99 -12.32
C GLN A 234 -5.42 -18.88 -12.50
N SER A 235 -4.86 -17.81 -11.92
CA SER A 235 -3.79 -17.93 -10.92
C SER A 235 -4.30 -17.27 -9.65
N GLU A 236 -4.37 -18.03 -8.56
CA GLU A 236 -4.98 -17.63 -7.28
C GLU A 236 -4.04 -16.74 -6.43
N GLU A 237 -3.07 -16.02 -7.03
CA GLU A 237 -1.96 -15.36 -6.30
C GLU A 237 -1.58 -13.93 -6.72
N ASP A 238 -2.22 -13.30 -7.72
CA ASP A 238 -1.60 -12.14 -8.40
C ASP A 238 -2.05 -10.72 -7.98
N ASP A 239 -2.58 -10.52 -6.77
CA ASP A 239 -2.60 -9.19 -6.14
C ASP A 239 -1.73 -9.18 -4.90
N ILE A 240 -0.51 -8.68 -5.06
CA ILE A 240 0.51 -8.58 -4.01
C ILE A 240 0.04 -7.69 -2.84
N LEU A 241 -0.96 -6.82 -3.06
CA LEU A 241 -1.59 -5.99 -2.02
C LEU A 241 -2.77 -6.69 -1.32
N SER A 242 -3.27 -7.81 -1.87
CA SER A 242 -4.36 -8.58 -1.27
C SER A 242 -4.13 -10.08 -1.46
N PRO A 243 -3.26 -10.70 -0.64
CA PRO A 243 -3.02 -12.14 -0.68
C PRO A 243 -4.21 -12.89 -0.05
N VAL A 244 -5.36 -12.92 -0.71
CA VAL A 244 -6.47 -13.78 -0.28
C VAL A 244 -6.17 -15.21 -0.74
N SER A 245 -5.68 -16.00 0.20
CA SER A 245 -5.61 -17.44 0.12
C SER A 245 -6.99 -18.06 -0.19
N LYS A 246 -7.05 -18.88 -1.25
CA LYS A 246 -8.04 -19.96 -1.46
C LYS A 246 -9.52 -19.58 -1.57
N ARG A 247 -9.90 -18.59 -2.39
CA ARG A 247 -11.32 -18.45 -2.82
C ARG A 247 -11.43 -18.26 -4.32
N ARG A 248 -12.24 -19.12 -4.95
CA ARG A 248 -12.57 -19.07 -6.38
C ARG A 248 -13.24 -17.74 -6.72
N ALA A 249 -12.53 -16.86 -7.42
CA ALA A 249 -13.18 -15.84 -8.22
C ALA A 249 -14.06 -16.57 -9.25
N SER A 250 -15.38 -16.35 -9.21
CA SER A 250 -16.27 -16.94 -10.20
C SER A 250 -15.89 -16.40 -11.58
N GLY A 251 -15.35 -17.29 -12.40
CA GLY A 251 -15.11 -17.05 -13.82
C GLY A 251 -16.38 -16.56 -14.48
N GLY A 252 -16.32 -15.38 -15.09
CA GLY A 252 -17.38 -14.80 -15.86
C GLY A 252 -16.79 -14.05 -17.05
N LEU A 253 -16.97 -14.61 -18.24
CA LEU A 253 -16.70 -13.95 -19.51
C LEU A 253 -17.52 -12.66 -19.58
N LEU A 254 -16.85 -11.48 -19.58
CA LEU A 254 -17.18 -10.17 -20.19
C LEU A 254 -16.44 -9.05 -19.43
N PRO A 255 -16.16 -7.88 -20.04
CA PRO A 255 -15.75 -6.67 -19.32
C PRO A 255 -16.78 -6.32 -18.21
N GLY A 256 -16.33 -6.02 -16.99
CA GLY A 256 -17.21 -5.49 -15.93
C GLY A 256 -17.77 -6.45 -14.88
N VAL A 257 -17.07 -7.53 -14.52
CA VAL A 257 -17.48 -8.44 -13.43
C VAL A 257 -16.81 -8.13 -12.08
N THR A 258 -15.58 -7.59 -12.09
CA THR A 258 -14.83 -7.18 -10.90
C THR A 258 -13.95 -5.98 -11.25
N PHE A 259 -13.46 -5.26 -10.23
CA PHE A 259 -12.42 -4.24 -10.40
C PHE A 259 -11.21 -4.76 -11.20
N TRP A 260 -10.63 -5.90 -10.84
CA TRP A 260 -9.47 -6.45 -11.56
C TRP A 260 -9.79 -6.85 -13.00
N GLY A 261 -11.04 -7.22 -13.30
CA GLY A 261 -11.49 -7.45 -14.68
C GLY A 261 -11.47 -6.18 -15.53
N ASP A 262 -11.75 -5.01 -14.93
CA ASP A 262 -11.65 -3.71 -15.61
C ASP A 262 -10.20 -3.28 -15.79
N VAL A 263 -9.35 -3.55 -14.79
CA VAL A 263 -7.92 -3.34 -14.90
C VAL A 263 -7.34 -4.22 -16.00
N GLY A 264 -7.69 -5.51 -16.07
CA GLY A 264 -7.34 -6.38 -17.20
C GLY A 264 -5.84 -6.45 -17.52
N VAL A 265 -4.98 -6.35 -16.51
CA VAL A 265 -3.51 -6.41 -16.62
C VAL A 265 -2.99 -7.46 -15.67
N ARG A 266 -2.01 -8.26 -16.12
CA ARG A 266 -1.29 -9.17 -15.22
C ARG A 266 -0.13 -8.45 -14.55
N THR A 267 0.09 -8.72 -13.28
CA THR A 267 1.28 -8.25 -12.58
C THR A 267 2.21 -9.42 -12.28
N GLU A 268 3.51 -9.21 -12.44
CA GLU A 268 4.51 -10.25 -12.17
C GLU A 268 5.68 -9.62 -11.41
N LYS A 269 6.23 -10.34 -10.44
CA LYS A 269 7.50 -10.02 -9.80
C LYS A 269 8.63 -10.76 -10.52
N ASP A 270 9.81 -10.15 -10.65
CA ASP A 270 11.00 -10.89 -11.08
C ASP A 270 11.41 -11.90 -9.99
N PRO A 271 11.50 -13.21 -10.29
CA PRO A 271 11.92 -14.21 -9.31
C PRO A 271 13.32 -13.96 -8.72
N GLY A 272 14.17 -13.19 -9.40
CA GLY A 272 15.48 -12.79 -8.93
C GLY A 272 15.48 -11.60 -7.98
N TRP A 273 14.35 -10.91 -7.78
CA TRP A 273 14.26 -9.79 -6.82
C TRP A 273 14.10 -10.28 -5.39
N GLU A 274 14.86 -9.69 -4.47
CA GLU A 274 14.72 -9.92 -3.03
C GLU A 274 13.26 -9.68 -2.58
N SER A 275 12.79 -10.50 -1.65
CA SER A 275 11.44 -10.41 -1.08
C SER A 275 11.53 -9.95 0.37
N THR A 276 10.62 -9.07 0.77
CA THR A 276 10.30 -8.86 2.19
C THR A 276 9.45 -10.02 2.71
N ASP A 277 9.18 -10.05 4.01
CA ASP A 277 8.28 -11.07 4.60
C ASP A 277 6.81 -10.88 4.21
N MET A 278 6.47 -9.75 3.60
CA MET A 278 5.18 -9.57 2.91
C MET A 278 5.14 -10.24 1.53
N GLY A 279 6.26 -10.82 1.07
CA GLY A 279 6.43 -11.26 -0.32
C GLY A 279 6.73 -10.12 -1.31
N TRP A 280 6.74 -8.88 -0.84
CA TRP A 280 6.92 -7.69 -1.68
C TRP A 280 8.34 -7.59 -2.23
N ALA A 281 8.49 -7.12 -3.46
CA ALA A 281 9.80 -6.99 -4.08
C ALA A 281 10.57 -5.77 -3.55
N VAL A 282 11.82 -5.98 -3.10
CA VAL A 282 12.72 -4.88 -2.74
C VAL A 282 13.18 -4.18 -4.02
N THR A 283 12.54 -3.06 -4.34
CA THR A 283 12.65 -2.39 -5.65
C THR A 283 12.83 -0.88 -5.48
N PRO A 284 14.00 -0.43 -5.01
CA PRO A 284 14.25 0.98 -4.73
C PRO A 284 14.03 1.86 -5.97
N TRP A 285 14.44 1.42 -7.15
CA TRP A 285 14.29 2.18 -8.39
C TRP A 285 12.85 2.60 -8.68
N GLY A 286 11.82 1.84 -8.28
CA GLY A 286 10.43 2.23 -8.50
C GLY A 286 10.03 3.47 -7.68
N LEU A 287 10.63 3.69 -6.51
CA LEU A 287 10.41 4.91 -5.71
C LEU A 287 10.88 6.15 -6.47
N ARG A 288 12.05 6.07 -7.12
CA ARG A 288 12.57 7.15 -7.97
C ARG A 288 11.60 7.45 -9.11
N GLU A 289 11.16 6.41 -9.82
CA GLU A 289 10.24 6.58 -10.96
C GLU A 289 8.90 7.18 -10.52
N VAL A 290 8.35 6.75 -9.38
CA VAL A 290 7.13 7.33 -8.80
C VAL A 290 7.32 8.80 -8.44
N ALA A 291 8.40 9.16 -7.77
CA ALA A 291 8.66 10.55 -7.37
C ALA A 291 8.76 11.48 -8.60
N LEU A 292 9.44 11.04 -9.66
CA LEU A 292 9.55 11.76 -10.92
C LEU A 292 8.19 11.82 -11.65
N LEU A 293 7.47 10.69 -11.72
CA LEU A 293 6.16 10.59 -12.36
C LEU A 293 5.16 11.56 -11.73
N VAL A 294 5.04 11.54 -10.39
CA VAL A 294 4.11 12.37 -9.65
C VAL A 294 4.47 13.85 -9.82
N THR A 295 5.75 14.20 -9.67
CA THR A 295 6.22 15.58 -9.87
C THR A 295 5.87 16.09 -11.27
N LYS A 296 6.15 15.28 -12.31
CA LYS A 296 5.91 15.67 -13.70
C LYS A 296 4.43 15.73 -14.07
N THR A 297 3.62 14.80 -13.54
CA THR A 297 2.23 14.62 -13.97
C THR A 297 1.27 15.53 -13.22
N TYR A 298 1.50 15.72 -11.92
CA TYR A 298 0.57 16.41 -11.03
C TYR A 298 1.12 17.71 -10.48
N ALA A 299 2.45 17.87 -10.38
CA ALA A 299 3.12 19.06 -9.89
C ALA A 299 2.43 19.69 -8.65
N PRO A 300 2.23 18.93 -7.56
CA PRO A 300 1.53 19.43 -6.37
C PRO A 300 2.21 20.72 -5.88
N PRO A 301 1.44 21.77 -5.51
CA PRO A 301 1.97 23.10 -5.19
C PRO A 301 3.09 23.11 -4.15
N CYS A 302 2.95 22.28 -3.12
CA CYS A 302 3.88 22.12 -2.02
C CYS A 302 4.69 20.81 -2.13
N GLY A 303 4.79 20.23 -3.33
CA GLY A 303 5.60 19.07 -3.60
C GLY A 303 5.02 17.73 -3.12
N VAL A 304 5.86 16.72 -3.20
CA VAL A 304 5.57 15.33 -2.88
C VAL A 304 6.17 14.99 -1.53
N VAL A 305 5.44 14.24 -0.71
CA VAL A 305 5.94 13.74 0.57
C VAL A 305 5.86 12.22 0.52
N ILE A 306 6.97 11.53 0.74
CA ILE A 306 6.92 10.08 0.89
C ILE A 306 6.41 9.81 2.30
N THR A 307 5.11 9.53 2.43
CA THR A 307 4.40 9.45 3.70
C THR A 307 4.48 8.06 4.32
N GLU A 308 4.79 7.04 3.52
CA GLU A 308 5.20 5.73 4.00
C GLU A 308 6.20 5.08 3.03
N ASN A 309 7.28 4.55 3.58
CA ASN A 309 8.15 3.60 2.90
C ASN A 309 8.83 2.70 3.96
N GLY A 310 8.80 1.39 3.75
CA GLY A 310 9.24 0.45 4.76
C GLY A 310 9.28 -1.00 4.29
N CYS A 311 9.68 -1.89 5.19
CA CYS A 311 9.72 -3.31 4.91
C CYS A 311 9.56 -4.17 6.18
N ALA A 312 8.80 -5.26 6.03
CA ALA A 312 8.79 -6.34 7.00
C ALA A 312 9.99 -7.26 6.77
N PHE A 313 10.84 -7.34 7.78
CA PHE A 313 11.91 -8.33 7.91
C PHE A 313 11.92 -8.79 9.37
N GLU A 314 11.78 -10.09 9.55
CA GLU A 314 11.67 -10.74 10.82
C GLU A 314 12.81 -11.75 10.98
N THR A 315 13.50 -11.67 12.12
CA THR A 315 14.52 -12.67 12.45
C THR A 315 13.83 -13.86 13.09
N ALA A 316 14.32 -15.09 12.85
CA ALA A 316 13.83 -16.30 13.51
C ALA A 316 13.77 -16.23 15.07
N LYS A 317 14.47 -15.28 15.70
CA LYS A 317 14.48 -15.06 17.15
C LYS A 317 13.23 -14.36 17.72
N SER A 318 12.42 -13.66 16.92
CA SER A 318 11.21 -12.99 17.45
C SER A 318 10.07 -13.97 17.70
N GLN A 319 9.92 -14.99 16.84
CA GLN A 319 8.85 -15.99 16.90
C GLN A 319 8.75 -16.72 18.25
N SER A 320 9.88 -16.95 18.93
CA SER A 320 9.89 -17.64 20.24
C SER A 320 9.52 -16.75 21.43
N MET A 321 9.54 -15.42 21.27
CA MET A 321 9.30 -14.46 22.36
C MET A 321 7.84 -13.95 22.39
N ASP A 322 7.06 -14.21 21.34
CA ASP A 322 5.67 -13.77 21.18
C ASP A 322 4.63 -14.83 21.63
N ALA A 323 5.06 -15.85 22.36
CA ALA A 323 4.25 -17.05 22.64
C ALA A 323 3.10 -16.84 23.67
N ASP A 324 2.93 -15.66 24.27
CA ASP A 324 1.84 -15.40 25.22
C ASP A 324 0.67 -14.66 24.55
N ALA A 325 -0.41 -15.37 24.28
CA ALA A 325 -1.65 -14.80 23.75
C ALA A 325 -2.26 -13.68 24.62
N ARG A 326 -1.88 -13.58 25.91
CA ARG A 326 -2.33 -12.50 26.82
C ARG A 326 -1.63 -11.16 26.57
N ALA A 327 -0.48 -11.17 25.88
CA ALA A 327 0.23 -9.97 25.42
C ALA A 327 -0.63 -9.07 24.52
N LEU A 328 -1.68 -9.63 23.93
CA LEU A 328 -2.58 -8.97 22.99
C LEU A 328 -3.85 -8.40 23.65
N VAL A 329 -3.99 -8.56 24.98
CA VAL A 329 -5.08 -7.94 25.74
C VAL A 329 -4.59 -6.56 26.21
N PRO A 330 -5.20 -5.44 25.75
CA PRO A 330 -4.84 -4.11 26.21
C PRO A 330 -4.90 -4.07 27.74
N GLN A 331 -3.76 -3.84 28.38
CA GLN A 331 -3.74 -3.56 29.80
C GLN A 331 -4.13 -2.09 30.00
N PRO A 332 -4.91 -1.75 31.04
CA PRO A 332 -5.14 -0.36 31.40
C PRO A 332 -3.80 0.36 31.56
N TYR A 333 -3.71 1.59 31.07
CA TYR A 333 -2.55 2.43 31.31
C TYR A 333 -2.31 2.55 32.82
N ASP A 334 -1.15 2.08 33.29
CA ASP A 334 -0.72 2.20 34.68
C ASP A 334 0.16 3.45 34.82
N PRO A 335 -0.35 4.56 35.38
CA PRO A 335 0.42 5.79 35.57
C PRO A 335 1.59 5.63 36.56
N SER A 336 1.67 4.51 37.30
CA SER A 336 2.79 4.18 38.16
C SER A 336 3.92 3.44 37.44
N CYS A 337 3.67 2.96 36.20
CA CYS A 337 4.69 2.47 35.30
C CYS A 337 5.53 3.67 34.89
N LYS A 338 6.49 4.03 35.75
CA LYS A 338 7.51 5.02 35.42
C LYS A 338 8.11 4.56 34.11
N ASP A 339 8.02 5.41 33.10
CA ASP A 339 8.72 5.28 31.85
C ASP A 339 10.10 4.68 32.15
N VAL A 340 10.28 3.40 31.81
CA VAL A 340 11.60 2.81 31.71
C VAL A 340 12.17 3.35 30.41
N LEU A 341 12.30 4.68 30.32
CA LEU A 341 13.39 5.30 29.61
C LEU A 341 14.63 5.03 30.47
N SER A 342 14.97 3.75 30.67
CA SER A 342 16.25 3.45 31.30
C SER A 342 17.31 4.03 30.38
N GLU A 343 18.37 4.54 30.98
CA GLU A 343 19.57 5.03 30.31
C GLU A 343 20.22 3.93 29.41
N ASP A 344 19.65 2.72 29.35
CA ASP A 344 20.07 1.56 28.59
C ASP A 344 19.71 1.56 27.10
N PHE A 345 19.04 2.60 26.56
CA PHE A 345 18.92 2.76 25.10
C PHE A 345 20.28 2.77 24.38
N ALA A 346 21.39 2.92 25.10
CA ALA A 346 22.73 2.88 24.52
C ALA A 346 23.23 1.47 24.16
N ASN A 347 22.83 0.41 24.88
CA ASN A 347 23.59 -0.86 24.86
C ASN A 347 22.89 -2.06 24.18
N GLU A 348 21.56 -2.09 24.09
CA GLU A 348 20.85 -3.14 23.36
C GLU A 348 20.50 -2.66 21.95
N THR A 349 21.07 -3.31 20.92
CA THR A 349 20.67 -3.09 19.51
C THR A 349 20.21 -4.41 18.92
N PHE A 350 19.00 -4.42 18.36
CA PHE A 350 18.47 -5.56 17.63
C PHE A 350 18.90 -5.48 16.17
N ALA A 351 19.65 -6.47 15.70
CA ALA A 351 20.18 -6.48 14.33
C ALA A 351 19.07 -6.69 13.31
N ASP A 352 19.01 -5.82 12.31
CA ASP A 352 18.06 -5.89 11.20
C ASP A 352 18.64 -5.32 9.90
N HIS A 353 19.88 -5.73 9.59
CA HIS A 353 20.67 -5.28 8.43
C HIS A 353 19.91 -5.22 7.10
N GLN A 354 18.93 -6.11 6.86
CA GLN A 354 18.10 -6.06 5.65
C GLN A 354 17.25 -4.79 5.58
N ARG A 355 16.68 -4.34 6.70
CA ARG A 355 15.94 -3.07 6.79
C ARG A 355 16.86 -1.87 6.64
N VAL A 356 18.06 -1.91 7.23
CA VAL A 356 19.10 -0.88 7.00
C VAL A 356 19.41 -0.76 5.51
N ARG A 357 19.65 -1.89 4.82
CA ARG A 357 19.92 -1.93 3.37
C ARG A 357 18.72 -1.41 2.57
N PHE A 358 17.51 -1.82 2.93
CA PHE A 358 16.27 -1.34 2.30
C PHE A 358 16.19 0.19 2.37
N LEU A 359 16.28 0.75 3.58
CA LEU A 359 16.18 2.21 3.79
C LEU A 359 17.30 2.96 3.07
N ARG A 360 18.56 2.50 3.21
CA ARG A 360 19.72 3.10 2.54
C ARG A 360 19.54 3.17 1.03
N THR A 361 19.10 2.08 0.40
CA THR A 361 18.91 2.04 -1.05
C THR A 361 17.74 2.90 -1.52
N HIS A 362 16.61 2.91 -0.81
CA HIS A 362 15.44 3.74 -1.14
C HIS A 362 15.72 5.23 -0.95
N LEU A 363 16.40 5.62 0.12
CA LEU A 363 16.82 7.01 0.32
C LEU A 363 17.83 7.47 -0.75
N SER A 364 18.75 6.59 -1.18
CA SER A 364 19.74 6.92 -2.21
C SER A 364 19.10 7.22 -3.57
N VAL A 365 18.13 6.39 -3.98
CA VAL A 365 17.42 6.60 -5.26
C VAL A 365 16.41 7.74 -5.18
N LEU A 366 15.83 8.02 -4.01
CA LEU A 366 14.99 9.18 -3.79
C LEU A 366 15.80 10.47 -3.89
N HIS A 367 17.00 10.50 -3.30
CA HIS A 367 17.95 11.60 -3.49
C HIS A 367 18.33 11.78 -4.97
N SER A 368 18.52 10.68 -5.70
CA SER A 368 18.74 10.73 -7.15
C SER A 368 17.52 11.26 -7.92
N ALA A 369 16.30 10.98 -7.46
CA ALA A 369 15.08 11.54 -8.02
C ALA A 369 15.03 13.07 -7.83
N ILE A 370 15.39 13.55 -6.64
CA ILE A 370 15.47 14.98 -6.32
C ILE A 370 16.51 15.67 -7.22
N ALA A 371 17.69 15.07 -7.37
CA ALA A 371 18.72 15.56 -8.31
C ALA A 371 18.23 15.54 -9.77
N GLY A 372 17.33 14.62 -10.12
CA GLY A 372 16.65 14.53 -11.41
C GLY A 372 15.44 15.47 -11.58
N GLY A 373 15.15 16.33 -10.61
CA GLY A 373 14.08 17.33 -10.66
C GLY A 373 12.77 16.93 -9.97
N ALA A 374 12.71 15.82 -9.23
CA ALA A 374 11.54 15.49 -8.40
C ALA A 374 11.41 16.50 -7.24
N ASN A 375 10.21 17.03 -7.02
CA ASN A 375 9.94 18.01 -5.97
C ASN A 375 9.55 17.31 -4.65
N VAL A 376 10.47 16.55 -4.06
CA VAL A 376 10.22 15.79 -2.81
C VAL A 376 10.56 16.65 -1.59
N GLN A 377 9.64 16.72 -0.63
CA GLN A 377 9.70 17.61 0.54
C GLN A 377 9.82 16.87 1.88
N GLY A 378 9.66 15.55 1.90
CA GLY A 378 9.76 14.77 3.13
C GLY A 378 9.74 13.27 2.89
N PHE A 379 10.16 12.53 3.92
CA PHE A 379 10.19 11.07 3.97
C PHE A 379 9.81 10.59 5.37
N PHE A 380 8.86 9.66 5.44
CA PHE A 380 8.39 9.01 6.65
C PHE A 380 8.62 7.50 6.50
N VAL A 381 9.36 6.94 7.46
CA VAL A 381 9.60 5.50 7.51
C VAL A 381 8.37 4.78 8.07
N TRP A 382 7.88 3.77 7.33
CA TRP A 382 6.95 2.79 7.87
C TRP A 382 7.75 1.64 8.51
N SER A 383 7.77 1.47 9.82
CA SER A 383 7.03 2.23 10.84
C SER A 383 7.93 2.63 12.00
N LEU A 384 7.47 3.57 12.83
CA LEU A 384 8.17 3.94 14.06
C LEU A 384 8.43 2.71 14.93
N MET A 385 7.39 1.89 15.14
CA MET A 385 7.46 0.71 16.01
C MET A 385 6.66 -0.46 15.44
N ASP A 386 7.06 -1.68 15.81
CA ASP A 386 6.28 -2.88 15.51
C ASP A 386 4.84 -2.71 16.01
N ASN A 387 3.88 -3.07 15.18
CA ASN A 387 2.46 -2.80 15.42
C ASN A 387 1.57 -3.91 14.83
N PHE A 388 0.26 -3.70 14.91
CA PHE A 388 -0.74 -4.59 14.31
C PHE A 388 -0.86 -4.30 12.81
N GLU A 389 -0.29 -5.17 11.98
CA GLU A 389 -0.32 -5.07 10.52
C GLU A 389 -1.64 -5.61 9.96
N TRP A 390 -2.74 -4.94 10.33
CA TRP A 390 -4.07 -5.19 9.78
C TRP A 390 -4.46 -6.67 9.76
N SER A 391 -4.83 -7.22 8.60
CA SER A 391 -5.21 -8.63 8.46
C SER A 391 -4.08 -9.64 8.72
N GLU A 392 -2.82 -9.19 8.71
CA GLU A 392 -1.64 -10.02 9.04
C GLU A 392 -1.38 -10.10 10.56
N GLY A 393 -2.11 -9.30 11.34
CA GLY A 393 -1.95 -9.24 12.78
C GLY A 393 -0.57 -8.75 13.19
N TYR A 394 -0.04 -9.31 14.28
CA TYR A 394 1.22 -8.87 14.86
C TYR A 394 2.47 -9.55 14.27
N GLY A 395 2.28 -10.44 13.30
CA GLY A 395 3.34 -11.28 12.74
C GLY A 395 4.19 -10.61 11.65
N LYS A 396 3.92 -9.36 11.29
CA LYS A 396 4.73 -8.60 10.32
C LYS A 396 5.40 -7.44 11.03
N ARG A 397 6.73 -7.40 10.98
CA ARG A 397 7.53 -6.45 11.75
C ARG A 397 8.07 -5.34 10.87
N PHE A 398 7.37 -4.21 10.81
CA PHE A 398 7.82 -3.02 10.06
C PHE A 398 8.64 -2.03 10.89
N GLY A 399 8.59 -2.12 12.22
CA GLY A 399 9.12 -1.09 13.10
C GLY A 399 10.65 -0.93 13.01
N ILE A 400 11.12 0.30 13.02
CA ILE A 400 12.52 0.64 13.36
C ILE A 400 12.78 0.56 14.88
N VAL A 401 11.71 0.50 15.67
CA VAL A 401 11.71 0.16 17.09
C VAL A 401 10.98 -1.17 17.29
N ARG A 402 11.64 -2.12 17.95
CA ARG A 402 11.02 -3.38 18.36
C ARG A 402 10.05 -3.14 19.51
N VAL A 403 8.90 -3.81 19.48
CA VAL A 403 7.99 -3.90 20.62
C VAL A 403 7.93 -5.36 21.08
N ASP A 404 8.28 -5.59 22.34
CA ASP A 404 7.98 -6.83 23.02
C ASP A 404 6.52 -6.77 23.48
N TYR A 405 5.62 -7.51 22.83
CA TYR A 405 4.19 -7.36 23.10
C TYR A 405 3.79 -7.82 24.50
N THR A 406 4.54 -8.76 25.09
CA THR A 406 4.27 -9.28 26.44
C THR A 406 4.56 -8.23 27.50
N SER A 407 5.73 -7.59 27.42
CA SER A 407 6.19 -6.61 28.42
C SER A 407 5.92 -5.16 28.04
N GLN A 408 5.52 -4.90 26.80
CA GLN A 408 5.47 -3.56 26.20
C GLN A 408 6.84 -2.84 26.17
N LYS A 409 7.97 -3.54 26.40
CA LYS A 409 9.30 -2.95 26.29
C LYS A 409 9.59 -2.55 24.84
N ARG A 410 10.16 -1.36 24.65
CA ARG A 410 10.64 -0.86 23.35
C ARG A 410 12.16 -1.01 23.26
N THR A 411 12.66 -1.47 22.11
CA THR A 411 14.10 -1.57 21.82
C THR A 411 14.41 -1.02 20.45
N ILE A 412 15.30 -0.02 20.36
CA ILE A 412 15.70 0.57 19.08
C ILE A 412 16.47 -0.48 18.25
N LYS A 413 16.03 -0.73 17.01
CA LYS A 413 16.73 -1.62 16.08
C LYS A 413 17.90 -0.89 15.42
N GLU A 414 18.79 -1.64 14.78
CA GLU A 414 19.90 -1.07 14.01
C GLU A 414 19.39 -0.07 12.94
N SER A 415 18.30 -0.40 12.25
CA SER A 415 17.60 0.50 11.33
C SER A 415 17.13 1.82 11.96
N GLY A 416 16.69 1.79 13.22
CA GLY A 416 16.30 3.00 13.96
C GLY A 416 17.50 3.91 14.27
N ARG A 417 18.64 3.32 14.64
CA ARG A 417 19.89 4.08 14.80
C ARG A 417 20.40 4.63 13.47
N PHE A 418 20.38 3.81 12.42
CA PHE A 418 20.72 4.24 11.07
C PHE A 418 19.87 5.43 10.61
N TYR A 419 18.55 5.34 10.75
CA TYR A 419 17.65 6.44 10.37
C TYR A 419 17.89 7.70 11.22
N SER A 420 18.13 7.55 12.52
CA SER A 420 18.52 8.66 13.40
C SER A 420 19.80 9.36 12.92
N ASP A 421 20.80 8.59 12.49
CA ASP A 421 22.05 9.12 11.95
C ASP A 421 21.84 9.87 10.63
N VAL A 422 21.03 9.33 9.72
CA VAL A 422 20.66 10.00 8.46
C VAL A 422 19.99 11.34 8.72
N VAL A 423 19.02 11.38 9.64
CA VAL A 423 18.32 12.61 10.02
C VAL A 423 19.29 13.61 10.63
N ARG A 424 20.17 13.18 11.56
CA ARG A 424 21.16 14.06 12.22
C ARG A 424 22.17 14.64 11.23
N ARG A 425 22.56 13.88 10.20
CA ARG A 425 23.51 14.32 9.16
C ARG A 425 22.83 15.09 8.02
N HIS A 426 21.50 15.13 7.98
CA HIS A 426 20.72 15.60 6.83
C HIS A 426 21.13 14.91 5.51
N GLY A 427 21.49 13.63 5.56
CA GLY A 427 22.01 12.91 4.40
C GLY A 427 22.50 11.49 4.69
N LEU A 428 22.82 10.76 3.63
CA LEU A 428 23.44 9.42 3.71
C LEU A 428 24.97 9.55 3.73
N ASP A 429 25.65 8.59 4.36
CA ASP A 429 27.11 8.45 4.23
C ASP A 429 27.49 8.11 2.77
N GLU A 430 28.72 8.44 2.35
CA GLU A 430 29.23 8.01 1.04
C GLU A 430 29.11 6.48 0.91
N LEU A 431 28.40 6.04 -0.13
CA LEU A 431 28.19 4.61 -0.40
C LEU A 431 29.54 3.97 -0.75
N SER A 432 29.82 2.80 -0.17
CA SER A 432 30.87 1.94 -0.71
C SER A 432 30.53 1.51 -2.15
N GLN A 433 31.52 1.15 -2.98
CA GLN A 433 31.24 0.76 -4.38
C GLN A 433 30.24 -0.40 -4.52
N GLY A 434 30.17 -1.31 -3.54
CA GLY A 434 29.19 -2.40 -3.51
C GLY A 434 27.75 -1.93 -3.19
N GLU A 435 27.59 -0.91 -2.36
CA GLU A 435 26.30 -0.30 -2.05
C GLU A 435 25.82 0.62 -3.18
N LEU A 436 26.75 1.31 -3.85
CA LEU A 436 26.50 1.99 -5.12
C LEU A 436 25.96 1.00 -6.15
N PHE A 437 26.54 -0.20 -6.29
CA PHE A 437 26.05 -1.22 -7.23
C PHE A 437 24.60 -1.65 -6.93
N ALA A 438 24.25 -1.84 -5.66
CA ALA A 438 22.89 -2.17 -5.22
C ALA A 438 21.89 -1.01 -5.35
N ALA A 439 22.32 0.24 -5.11
CA ALA A 439 21.52 1.45 -5.36
C ALA A 439 21.37 1.74 -6.87
N THR A 440 22.35 1.34 -7.67
CA THR A 440 22.29 1.28 -9.14
C THR A 440 21.72 -0.04 -9.63
N PHE A 441 20.78 -0.67 -8.91
CA PHE A 441 19.88 -1.63 -9.56
C PHE A 441 19.17 -0.86 -10.68
N LYS A 442 19.79 -0.91 -11.86
CA LYS A 442 19.30 -0.29 -13.07
C LYS A 442 17.93 -0.88 -13.29
N ARG A 443 16.97 -0.03 -13.68
CA ARG A 443 15.75 -0.47 -14.35
C ARG A 443 16.17 -1.59 -15.31
N PRO A 444 15.79 -2.86 -15.08
CA PRO A 444 16.32 -3.96 -15.85
C PRO A 444 16.04 -3.71 -17.32
N SER A 445 17.00 -4.01 -18.23
CA SER A 445 16.71 -3.91 -19.66
C SER A 445 15.60 -4.91 -19.99
N THR A 446 14.44 -4.42 -20.43
CA THR A 446 13.23 -5.23 -20.68
C THR A 446 13.34 -6.20 -21.86
N THR A 447 14.54 -6.39 -22.43
CA THR A 447 14.79 -7.48 -23.39
C THR A 447 14.86 -8.80 -22.65
N ARG A 448 13.69 -9.37 -22.34
CA ARG A 448 13.58 -10.76 -21.93
C ARG A 448 14.14 -11.62 -23.08
N ARG A 449 15.37 -12.14 -22.94
CA ARG A 449 15.88 -13.16 -23.86
C ARG A 449 14.92 -14.34 -23.79
N SER A 450 14.24 -14.62 -24.89
CA SER A 450 13.49 -15.85 -25.09
C SER A 450 14.30 -17.02 -24.55
N HIS A 451 13.85 -17.64 -23.46
CA HIS A 451 14.46 -18.88 -23.02
C HIS A 451 14.21 -19.95 -24.08
N PRO A 452 15.20 -20.79 -24.39
CA PRO A 452 15.03 -21.83 -25.39
C PRO A 452 13.97 -22.80 -24.91
N THR A 453 12.97 -23.04 -25.77
CA THR A 453 12.05 -24.15 -25.63
C THR A 453 12.84 -25.42 -25.40
N SER A 454 12.46 -26.17 -24.37
CA SER A 454 12.99 -27.49 -24.01
C SER A 454 13.23 -28.37 -25.26
N PRO A 455 14.33 -29.14 -25.34
CA PRO A 455 14.65 -29.88 -26.55
C PRO A 455 13.57 -30.92 -26.83
N THR A 456 12.97 -30.78 -28.01
CA THR A 456 12.09 -31.74 -28.67
C THR A 456 12.63 -33.17 -28.51
N ARG A 457 11.78 -34.08 -28.01
CA ARG A 457 11.99 -35.52 -28.04
C ARG A 457 12.41 -35.95 -29.45
N ARG A 458 13.59 -36.58 -29.56
CA ARG A 458 14.00 -37.29 -30.78
C ARG A 458 13.07 -38.49 -31.01
N PRO A 459 12.63 -38.75 -32.26
CA PRO A 459 12.01 -40.02 -32.60
C PRO A 459 13.10 -41.10 -32.67
N ARG A 460 12.86 -42.27 -32.08
CA ARG A 460 13.65 -43.49 -32.37
C ARG A 460 12.82 -44.38 -33.29
N ALA A 461 13.38 -44.71 -34.44
CA ALA A 461 12.97 -45.79 -35.30
C ALA A 461 14.15 -46.76 -35.50
N ASP A 462 13.83 -48.03 -35.25
CA ASP A 462 14.26 -49.30 -35.87
C ASP A 462 15.70 -49.85 -35.86
N GLY A 463 15.73 -51.17 -35.53
CA GLY A 463 16.75 -52.18 -35.84
C GLY A 463 17.66 -52.57 -34.66
N GLY A 464 17.79 -53.81 -34.20
CA GLY A 464 17.27 -55.13 -34.58
C GLY A 464 18.07 -56.23 -33.82
N CYS A 465 17.48 -57.43 -33.73
CA CYS A 465 18.08 -58.75 -33.39
C CYS A 465 18.55 -59.08 -31.95
N GLY A 466 18.01 -60.17 -31.42
CA GLY A 466 18.72 -61.06 -30.47
C GLY A 466 17.84 -61.83 -29.47
N ILE A 467 17.27 -62.98 -29.88
CA ILE A 467 16.62 -63.99 -29.01
C ILE A 467 17.71 -64.85 -28.32
N PRO A 468 17.52 -65.37 -27.08
CA PRO A 468 17.12 -66.79 -26.88
C PRO A 468 16.12 -66.99 -25.71
N ALA A 469 14.99 -67.69 -25.91
CA ALA A 469 14.72 -69.11 -25.62
C ALA A 469 14.18 -69.41 -24.19
N LEU A 470 12.98 -70.04 -24.16
CA LEU A 470 12.18 -70.56 -23.02
C LEU A 470 12.79 -71.86 -22.41
N PRO A 471 12.37 -72.29 -21.20
CA PRO A 471 11.22 -73.22 -21.02
C PRO A 471 10.36 -72.89 -19.76
N ALA A 472 9.02 -72.91 -19.78
CA ALA A 472 8.04 -74.01 -19.79
C ALA A 472 7.37 -74.24 -18.42
N HIS A 473 6.04 -74.40 -18.46
CA HIS A 473 5.14 -75.16 -17.57
C HIS A 473 4.04 -74.41 -16.74
N LEU A 474 2.81 -74.90 -17.01
CA LEU A 474 1.63 -75.09 -16.16
C LEU A 474 0.53 -74.00 -16.07
N VAL A 475 -0.48 -74.20 -16.94
CA VAL A 475 -1.92 -73.94 -16.78
C VAL A 475 -2.53 -75.23 -16.15
N PRO A 476 -3.66 -75.32 -15.40
CA PRO A 476 -4.92 -74.57 -15.59
C PRO A 476 -5.73 -74.17 -14.34
N GLY A 477 -6.74 -73.32 -14.56
CA GLY A 477 -7.85 -73.13 -13.62
C GLY A 477 -8.89 -72.12 -14.11
N ARG A 478 -9.88 -72.60 -14.88
CA ARG A 478 -11.12 -71.89 -15.28
C ARG A 478 -12.02 -71.62 -14.07
N SER A 479 -12.76 -70.51 -14.08
CA SER A 479 -14.21 -70.51 -13.91
C SER A 479 -14.81 -69.17 -14.32
N ASP A 480 -15.61 -69.20 -15.38
CA ASP A 480 -16.58 -68.20 -15.79
C ASP A 480 -17.68 -68.01 -14.72
N LEU A 481 -18.26 -66.81 -14.62
CA LEU A 481 -19.68 -66.55 -14.92
C LEU A 481 -20.11 -65.14 -14.45
N ASN A 482 -20.65 -64.40 -15.43
CA ASN A 482 -21.57 -63.24 -15.38
C ASN A 482 -21.12 -61.91 -14.77
#